data_AF-A0A3B9CPN3-F1
#
_entry.id   AF-A0A3B9CPN3-F1
#
_cell.length_a   1.000
_cell.length_b   1.000
_cell.length_c   1.000
_cell.angle_alpha   90.00
_cell.angle_beta   90.00
_cell.angle_gamma   90.00
#
_symmetry.space_group_name_H-M   'P 1'
#
loop_
_entity.id
_entity.type
_entity.pdbx_description
1 polymer ?
#
loop_
_entity_poly.entity_id
_entity_poly.type
_entity_poly.pdbx_seq_one_letter_code
_entity_poly.pdbx_strand_id
1 'polypeptide(L)'
;RILASRLGYRITSRFIRTYAGRVFDNPRKVFDDAILRPETQDQAAFADGISYITEAHERVARNYLEDGSVDLACPPLRALIHIMAEGNYRGKDVHDPEIRELFTQGSMLSSDWYAERLKTRRQRDTNLWQRHVRYLQTWLHQNAGR
;
A
#
# COMPACT_ATOMS: atom_id res chain seq x y z
N ARG A 1 -14.47 -17.67 -8.64
CA ARG A 1 -13.51 -18.01 -7.55
C ARG A 1 -13.57 -16.90 -6.52
N ILE A 2 -13.69 -17.20 -5.22
CA ILE A 2 -13.68 -16.16 -4.16
C ILE A 2 -12.23 -15.88 -3.75
N LEU A 3 -11.80 -14.62 -3.85
CA LEU A 3 -10.43 -14.19 -3.58
C LEU A 3 -10.23 -13.73 -2.13
N ALA A 4 -10.62 -14.59 -1.17
CA ALA A 4 -10.56 -14.27 0.26
C ALA A 4 -9.14 -13.94 0.77
N SER A 5 -8.09 -14.39 0.07
CA SER A 5 -6.70 -14.04 0.38
C SER A 5 -6.42 -12.53 0.35
N ARG A 6 -7.26 -11.73 -0.33
CA ARG A 6 -7.17 -10.26 -0.34
C ARG A 6 -7.51 -9.62 1.00
N LEU A 7 -8.17 -10.33 1.92
CA LEU A 7 -8.45 -9.84 3.28
C LEU A 7 -7.23 -9.92 4.21
N GLY A 8 -6.13 -10.53 3.78
CA GLY A 8 -4.91 -10.64 4.58
C GLY A 8 -5.08 -11.57 5.78
N TYR A 9 -4.71 -11.08 6.97
CA TYR A 9 -4.74 -11.84 8.22
C TYR A 9 -5.82 -11.31 9.16
N ARG A 10 -6.31 -12.18 10.04
CA ARG A 10 -7.25 -11.83 11.10
C ARG A 10 -6.75 -12.30 12.47
N ILE A 11 -7.18 -11.61 13.51
CA ILE A 11 -7.00 -12.06 14.89
C ILE A 11 -7.82 -13.34 15.15
N THR A 12 -7.42 -14.11 16.16
CA THR A 12 -8.07 -15.38 16.53
C THR A 12 -8.43 -15.41 18.00
N SER A 13 -9.19 -16.42 18.42
CA SER A 13 -9.49 -16.65 19.84
C SER A 13 -8.23 -16.81 20.71
N ARG A 14 -7.11 -17.30 20.13
CA ARG A 14 -5.80 -17.33 20.80
C ARG A 14 -5.26 -15.92 21.06
N PHE A 15 -5.38 -15.02 20.09
CA PHE A 15 -4.97 -13.62 20.24
C PHE A 15 -5.78 -12.94 21.34
N ILE A 16 -7.12 -13.07 21.30
CA ILE A 16 -8.03 -12.50 22.31
C ILE A 16 -7.68 -13.00 23.71
N ARG A 17 -7.50 -14.31 23.88
CA ARG A 17 -7.13 -14.89 25.19
C ARG A 17 -5.78 -14.35 25.70
N THR A 18 -4.81 -14.17 24.81
CA THR A 18 -3.44 -13.81 25.20
C THR A 18 -3.31 -12.32 25.54
N TYR A 19 -4.03 -11.45 24.83
CA TYR A 19 -3.80 -10.01 24.89
C TYR A 19 -4.99 -9.20 25.41
N ALA A 20 -6.23 -9.64 25.18
CA ALA A 20 -7.42 -8.84 25.52
C ALA A 20 -7.80 -8.89 27.02
N GLY A 21 -7.27 -9.86 27.78
CA GLY A 21 -7.46 -9.96 29.24
C GLY A 21 -6.86 -8.80 30.05
N ARG A 22 -6.07 -7.92 29.41
CA ARG A 22 -5.53 -6.70 30.03
C ARG A 22 -6.53 -5.53 30.03
N VAL A 23 -7.62 -5.66 29.27
CA VAL A 23 -8.64 -4.62 29.08
C VAL A 23 -10.01 -5.11 29.53
N PHE A 24 -10.32 -6.40 29.33
CA PHE A 24 -11.61 -6.99 29.67
C PHE A 24 -11.46 -8.11 30.69
N ASP A 25 -12.34 -8.15 31.68
CA ASP A 25 -12.42 -9.25 32.66
C ASP A 25 -12.85 -10.57 32.01
N ASN A 26 -13.72 -10.52 30.99
CA ASN A 26 -14.15 -11.69 30.22
C ASN A 26 -14.14 -11.42 28.70
N PRO A 27 -12.96 -11.47 28.05
CA PRO A 27 -12.81 -11.08 26.67
C PRO A 27 -13.54 -12.00 25.67
N ARG A 28 -13.84 -13.25 26.04
CA ARG A 28 -14.59 -14.18 25.19
C ARG A 28 -16.08 -13.86 25.09
N LYS A 29 -16.64 -13.13 26.06
CA LYS A 29 -18.03 -12.65 25.96
C LYS A 29 -18.16 -11.47 25.01
N VAL A 30 -17.07 -10.72 24.78
CA VAL A 30 -17.05 -9.56 23.88
C VAL A 30 -16.75 -10.00 22.44
N PHE A 31 -15.81 -10.93 22.27
CA PHE A 31 -15.42 -11.48 20.98
C PHE A 31 -15.75 -12.98 20.94
N ASP A 32 -16.98 -13.29 20.57
CA ASP A 32 -17.41 -14.65 20.34
C ASP A 32 -16.90 -15.19 18.99
N ASP A 33 -17.19 -16.47 18.73
CA ASP A 33 -16.73 -17.11 17.50
C ASP A 33 -17.35 -16.49 16.24
N ALA A 34 -18.60 -16.00 16.32
CA ALA A 34 -19.28 -15.36 15.20
C ALA A 34 -18.63 -14.02 14.82
N ILE A 35 -18.19 -13.22 15.79
CA ILE A 35 -17.45 -11.97 15.54
C ILE A 35 -16.06 -12.25 14.96
N LEU A 36 -15.35 -13.25 15.49
CA LEU A 36 -14.00 -13.60 15.03
C LEU A 36 -14.00 -14.31 13.67
N ARG A 37 -15.12 -14.97 13.35
CA ARG A 37 -15.33 -15.75 12.13
C ARG A 37 -16.66 -15.34 11.48
N PRO A 38 -16.76 -14.11 10.95
CA PRO A 38 -18.02 -13.60 10.40
C PRO A 38 -18.60 -14.47 9.28
N GLU A 39 -17.76 -15.28 8.61
CA GLU A 39 -18.21 -16.26 7.62
C GLU A 39 -19.17 -17.34 8.17
N THR A 40 -19.21 -17.56 9.49
CA THR A 40 -20.11 -18.54 10.11
C THR A 40 -21.52 -17.98 10.33
N GLN A 41 -21.71 -16.67 10.22
CA GLN A 41 -23.02 -16.03 10.38
C GLN A 41 -23.84 -16.16 9.09
N ASP A 42 -23.21 -15.87 7.96
CA ASP A 42 -23.77 -16.06 6.62
C ASP A 42 -22.61 -16.21 5.61
N GLN A 43 -22.43 -17.43 5.10
CA GLN A 43 -21.35 -17.75 4.19
C GLN A 43 -21.55 -17.10 2.81
N ALA A 44 -22.80 -16.94 2.36
CA ALA A 44 -23.10 -16.34 1.06
C ALA A 44 -22.83 -14.83 1.13
N ALA A 45 -23.36 -14.15 2.15
CA ALA A 45 -23.10 -12.72 2.34
C ALA A 45 -21.60 -12.42 2.53
N PHE A 46 -20.85 -13.30 3.21
CA PHE A 46 -19.39 -13.16 3.34
C PHE A 46 -18.67 -13.26 1.99
N ALA A 47 -19.06 -14.22 1.15
CA ALA A 47 -18.50 -14.39 -0.19
C ALA A 47 -18.85 -13.22 -1.12
N ASP A 48 -20.08 -12.72 -1.05
CA ASP A 48 -20.54 -11.55 -1.81
C ASP A 48 -19.77 -10.30 -1.39
N GLY A 49 -19.56 -10.09 -0.09
CA GLY A 49 -18.73 -9.00 0.44
C GLY A 49 -17.32 -9.00 -0.14
N ILE A 50 -16.68 -10.18 -0.26
CA ILE A 50 -15.36 -10.30 -0.90
C ILE A 50 -15.44 -9.97 -2.39
N SER A 51 -16.48 -10.42 -3.07
CA SER A 51 -16.68 -10.17 -4.50
C SER A 51 -16.79 -8.67 -4.77
N TYR A 52 -17.61 -7.95 -3.99
CA TYR A 52 -17.71 -6.49 -4.07
C TYR A 52 -16.39 -5.77 -3.84
N ILE A 53 -15.59 -6.21 -2.86
CA ILE A 53 -14.23 -5.66 -2.65
C ILE A 53 -13.38 -5.88 -3.90
N THR A 54 -13.42 -7.07 -4.48
CA THR A 54 -12.58 -7.41 -5.63
C THR A 54 -12.98 -6.69 -6.92
N GLU A 55 -14.28 -6.50 -7.14
CA GLU A 55 -14.83 -5.70 -8.24
C GLU A 55 -14.48 -4.22 -8.09
N ALA A 56 -14.56 -3.69 -6.86
CA ALA A 56 -14.14 -2.32 -6.58
C ALA A 56 -12.64 -2.12 -6.85
N HIS A 57 -11.80 -3.07 -6.44
CA HIS A 57 -10.36 -3.07 -6.76
C HIS A 57 -10.11 -3.06 -8.27
N GLU A 58 -10.80 -3.92 -9.02
CA GLU A 58 -10.69 -3.99 -10.47
C GLU A 58 -11.06 -2.66 -11.12
N ARG A 59 -12.22 -2.10 -10.77
CA ARG A 59 -12.69 -0.81 -11.30
C ARG A 59 -11.70 0.32 -11.03
N VAL A 60 -11.17 0.41 -9.82
CA VAL A 60 -10.19 1.44 -9.47
C VAL A 60 -8.89 1.23 -10.24
N ALA A 61 -8.40 -0.01 -10.35
CA ALA A 61 -7.18 -0.32 -11.09
C ALA A 61 -7.29 -0.04 -12.58
N ARG A 62 -8.46 -0.31 -13.20
CA ARG A 62 -8.71 0.01 -14.61
C ARG A 62 -8.53 1.50 -14.91
N ASN A 63 -8.97 2.39 -14.02
CA ASN A 63 -8.79 3.83 -14.20
C ASN A 63 -7.30 4.21 -14.37
N TYR A 64 -6.39 3.61 -13.60
CA TYR A 64 -4.94 3.86 -13.71
C TYR A 64 -4.35 3.37 -15.05
N LEU A 65 -4.95 2.33 -15.65
CA LEU A 65 -4.56 1.82 -16.96
C LEU A 65 -5.09 2.73 -18.07
N GLU A 66 -6.34 3.17 -17.95
CA GLU A 66 -7.04 4.01 -18.95
C GLU A 66 -6.44 5.42 -19.05
N ASP A 67 -6.04 6.01 -17.92
CA ASP A 67 -5.44 7.36 -17.88
C ASP A 67 -3.91 7.36 -18.05
N GLY A 68 -3.28 6.18 -18.16
CA GLY A 68 -1.84 6.00 -18.31
C GLY A 68 -1.02 6.32 -17.06
N SER A 69 -1.64 6.68 -15.94
CA SER A 69 -0.93 7.02 -14.70
C SER A 69 -0.20 5.82 -14.08
N VAL A 70 -0.55 4.59 -14.48
CA VAL A 70 0.21 3.37 -14.16
C VAL A 70 1.70 3.46 -14.57
N ASP A 71 2.03 4.26 -15.58
CA ASP A 71 3.41 4.45 -16.02
C ASP A 71 4.26 5.22 -15.01
N LEU A 72 3.63 6.02 -14.15
CA LEU A 72 4.28 6.74 -13.05
C LEU A 72 4.38 5.90 -11.78
N ALA A 73 3.69 4.75 -11.71
CA ALA A 73 3.75 3.86 -10.56
C ALA A 73 5.13 3.20 -10.46
N CYS A 74 5.64 3.08 -9.23
CA CYS A 74 6.84 2.27 -9.00
C CYS A 74 6.57 0.79 -9.33
N PRO A 75 7.61 -0.02 -9.62
CA PRO A 75 7.45 -1.40 -10.07
C PRO A 75 6.49 -2.29 -9.25
N PRO A 76 6.54 -2.32 -7.89
CA PRO A 76 5.59 -3.13 -7.12
C PRO A 76 4.14 -2.70 -7.30
N LEU A 77 3.88 -1.38 -7.34
CA LEU A 77 2.53 -0.86 -7.52
C LEU A 77 2.01 -1.09 -8.94
N ARG A 78 2.87 -0.93 -9.95
CA ARG A 78 2.52 -1.27 -11.34
C ARG A 78 2.07 -2.72 -11.44
N ALA A 79 2.85 -3.65 -10.90
CA ALA A 79 2.50 -5.06 -10.90
C ALA A 79 1.15 -5.32 -10.19
N LEU A 80 0.94 -4.69 -9.03
CA LEU A 80 -0.31 -4.84 -8.28
C LEU A 80 -1.53 -4.28 -9.03
N ILE A 81 -1.41 -3.12 -9.67
CA ILE A 81 -2.48 -2.51 -10.47
C ILE A 81 -2.89 -3.45 -11.61
N HIS A 82 -1.94 -4.01 -12.36
CA HIS A 82 -2.23 -5.02 -13.38
C HIS A 82 -2.90 -6.27 -12.80
N ILE A 83 -2.40 -6.80 -11.68
CA ILE A 83 -3.05 -7.95 -11.01
C ILE A 83 -4.47 -7.63 -10.56
N MET A 84 -4.74 -6.39 -10.12
CA MET A 84 -6.08 -5.97 -9.73
C MET A 84 -7.03 -5.85 -10.93
N ALA A 85 -6.57 -5.32 -12.07
CA ALA A 85 -7.39 -5.08 -13.25
C ALA A 85 -7.54 -6.29 -14.19
N GLU A 86 -6.48 -7.11 -14.31
CA GLU A 86 -6.33 -8.16 -15.33
C GLU A 86 -6.10 -9.55 -14.70
N GLY A 87 -6.02 -9.63 -13.37
CA GLY A 87 -5.82 -10.86 -12.62
C GLY A 87 -4.38 -11.36 -12.57
N ASN A 88 -3.49 -10.84 -13.42
CA ASN A 88 -2.08 -11.21 -13.46
C ASN A 88 -1.21 -10.04 -13.94
N TYR A 89 0.09 -10.10 -13.67
CA TYR A 89 1.10 -9.24 -14.26
C TYR A 89 2.20 -10.13 -14.84
N ARG A 90 2.37 -10.11 -16.16
CA ARG A 90 3.31 -10.99 -16.89
C ARG A 90 3.12 -12.47 -16.58
N GLY A 91 1.86 -12.91 -16.47
CA GLY A 91 1.49 -14.29 -16.15
C GLY A 91 1.58 -14.65 -14.66
N LYS A 92 1.94 -13.70 -13.79
CA LYS A 92 2.10 -13.91 -12.33
C LYS A 92 0.95 -13.30 -11.56
N ASP A 93 0.40 -14.03 -10.60
CA ASP A 93 -0.66 -13.53 -9.73
C ASP A 93 -0.11 -13.01 -8.38
N VAL A 94 -1.00 -12.61 -7.48
CA VAL A 94 -0.61 -12.09 -6.16
C VAL A 94 0.09 -13.14 -5.27
N HIS A 95 0.06 -14.42 -5.61
CA HIS A 95 0.69 -15.49 -4.83
C HIS A 95 2.09 -15.83 -5.32
N ASP A 96 2.49 -15.30 -6.48
CA ASP A 96 3.82 -15.52 -7.04
C ASP A 96 4.91 -14.92 -6.12
N PRO A 97 5.94 -15.70 -5.73
CA PRO A 97 7.03 -15.22 -4.89
C PRO A 97 7.78 -14.03 -5.48
N GLU A 98 7.93 -13.95 -6.80
CA GLU A 98 8.61 -12.82 -7.44
C GLU A 98 7.78 -11.53 -7.31
N ILE A 99 6.45 -11.62 -7.38
CA ILE A 99 5.57 -10.47 -7.12
C ILE A 99 5.69 -10.04 -5.66
N ARG A 100 5.72 -10.99 -4.72
CA ARG A 100 5.86 -10.70 -3.29
C ARG A 100 7.21 -10.07 -2.96
N GLU A 101 8.27 -10.52 -3.62
CA GLU A 101 9.63 -10.03 -3.40
C GLU A 101 9.76 -8.53 -3.71
N LEU A 102 9.01 -8.01 -4.70
CA LEU A 102 8.98 -6.58 -5.01
C LEU A 102 8.57 -5.69 -3.83
N PHE A 103 7.87 -6.25 -2.84
CA PHE A 103 7.38 -5.53 -1.66
C PHE A 103 8.30 -5.68 -0.43
N THR A 104 9.43 -6.39 -0.54
CA THR A 104 10.37 -6.49 0.58
C THR A 104 11.20 -5.20 0.72
N GLN A 105 11.59 -4.90 1.95
CA GLN A 105 12.48 -3.78 2.22
C GLN A 105 13.82 -3.95 1.51
N GLY A 106 14.37 -5.17 1.48
CA GLY A 106 15.64 -5.47 0.83
C GLY A 106 15.58 -5.14 -0.66
N SER A 107 14.59 -5.69 -1.37
CA SER A 107 14.39 -5.44 -2.80
C SER A 107 14.13 -3.98 -3.12
N MET A 108 13.39 -3.26 -2.27
CA MET A 108 13.21 -1.81 -2.43
C MET A 108 14.55 -1.06 -2.32
N LEU A 109 15.32 -1.33 -1.27
CA LEU A 109 16.58 -0.61 -1.01
C LEU A 109 17.64 -0.86 -2.08
N SER A 110 17.68 -2.07 -2.65
CA SER A 110 18.63 -2.43 -3.72
C SER A 110 18.16 -2.03 -5.13
N SER A 111 16.96 -1.46 -5.26
CA SER A 111 16.38 -1.17 -6.58
C SER A 111 16.84 0.16 -7.18
N ASP A 112 17.00 0.16 -8.51
CA ASP A 112 17.33 1.37 -9.26
C ASP A 112 16.24 2.45 -9.14
N TRP A 113 14.96 2.05 -9.18
CA TRP A 113 13.87 3.02 -9.11
C TRP A 113 13.87 3.78 -7.77
N TYR A 114 14.24 3.13 -6.67
CA TYR A 114 14.34 3.79 -5.37
C TYR A 114 15.58 4.68 -5.30
N ALA A 115 16.72 4.22 -5.83
CA ALA A 115 17.92 5.04 -5.95
C ALA A 115 17.68 6.32 -6.77
N GLU A 116 16.94 6.23 -7.89
CA GLU A 116 16.55 7.39 -8.69
C GLU A 116 15.64 8.36 -7.92
N ARG A 117 14.73 7.86 -7.07
CA ARG A 117 13.93 8.72 -6.19
C ARG A 117 14.79 9.48 -5.19
N LEU A 118 15.81 8.83 -4.62
CA LEU A 118 16.74 9.47 -3.69
C LEU A 118 17.59 10.55 -4.39
N LYS A 119 18.13 10.24 -5.57
CA LYS A 119 18.87 11.21 -6.40
C LYS A 119 18.00 12.41 -6.76
N THR A 120 16.76 12.16 -7.20
CA THR A 120 15.79 13.21 -7.52
C THR A 120 15.48 14.09 -6.31
N ARG A 121 15.28 13.48 -5.13
CA ARG A 121 15.03 14.23 -3.89
C ARG A 121 16.22 15.13 -3.56
N ARG A 122 17.44 14.59 -3.58
CA ARG A 122 18.66 15.34 -3.33
C ARG A 122 18.78 16.54 -4.29
N GLN A 123 18.56 16.32 -5.58
CA GLN A 123 18.65 17.39 -6.58
C GLN A 123 17.63 18.51 -6.32
N ARG A 124 16.38 18.15 -5.98
CA ARG A 124 15.34 19.14 -5.63
C ARG A 124 15.74 19.96 -4.41
N ASP A 125 16.29 19.31 -3.39
CA ASP A 125 16.73 19.97 -2.16
C ASP A 125 17.92 20.91 -2.45
N THR A 126 18.91 20.47 -3.24
CA THR A 126 20.02 21.32 -3.68
C THR A 126 19.52 22.56 -4.43
N ASN A 127 18.61 22.39 -5.38
CA ASN A 127 18.05 23.49 -6.16
C ASN A 127 17.29 24.49 -5.27
N LEU A 128 16.55 23.99 -4.27
CA LEU A 128 15.83 24.82 -3.31
C LEU A 128 16.80 25.68 -2.49
N TRP A 129 17.84 25.07 -1.91
CA TRP A 129 18.83 25.80 -1.12
C TRP A 129 19.62 26.81 -1.94
N GLN A 130 19.98 26.48 -3.18
CA GLN A 130 20.60 27.44 -4.10
C GLN A 130 19.70 28.63 -4.42
N ARG A 131 18.37 28.45 -4.45
CA ARG A 131 17.43 29.56 -4.59
C ARG A 131 17.41 30.45 -3.33
N HIS A 132 17.44 29.85 -2.14
CA HIS A 132 17.51 30.61 -0.89
C HIS A 132 18.80 31.43 -0.78
N VAL A 133 19.95 30.83 -1.11
CA VAL A 133 21.23 31.55 -1.12
C VAL A 133 21.19 32.73 -2.09
N ARG A 134 20.75 32.51 -3.34
CA ARG A 134 20.61 33.59 -4.33
C ARG A 134 19.67 34.69 -3.86
N TYR A 135 18.54 34.33 -3.25
CA TYR A 135 17.61 35.31 -2.70
C TYR A 135 18.27 36.20 -1.63
N LEU A 136 18.97 35.59 -0.67
CA LEU A 136 19.65 36.33 0.40
C LEU A 136 20.80 37.20 -0.14
N GLN A 137 21.57 36.71 -1.11
CA GLN A 137 22.62 37.48 -1.78
C GLN A 137 22.03 38.71 -2.50
N THR A 138 20.98 38.51 -3.30
CA THR A 138 20.28 39.62 -3.98
C THR A 138 19.72 40.63 -2.97
N TRP A 139 19.10 40.15 -1.89
CA TRP A 139 18.57 41.01 -0.84
C TRP A 139 19.67 41.83 -0.15
N LEU A 140 20.81 41.21 0.18
CA LEU A 140 21.97 41.91 0.77
C LEU A 140 22.50 42.98 -0.18
N HIS A 141 22.68 42.66 -1.47
CA HIS A 141 23.15 43.64 -2.45
C HIS A 141 22.20 44.83 -2.61
N GLN A 142 20.89 44.62 -2.53
CA GLN A 142 19.89 45.68 -2.62
C GLN A 142 19.82 46.56 -1.36
N ASN A 143 20.20 46.03 -0.18
CA ASN A 143 20.07 46.72 1.10
C ASN A 143 21.42 47.20 1.68
N ALA A 144 22.56 46.83 1.11
CA ALA A 144 23.89 47.23 1.59
C ALA A 144 24.24 48.72 1.38
N GLY A 145 23.36 49.51 0.74
CA GLY A 145 23.52 50.95 0.52
C GLY A 145 22.45 51.82 1.18
N ARG A 146 21.65 51.25 2.09
CA ARG A 146 20.77 51.97 3.03
C ARG A 146 21.36 51.88 4.42
#